data_AF-T2S9H4-F1
#
_entry.id   AF-T2S9H4-F1
#
_cell.length_a   1.000
_cell.length_b   1.000
_cell.length_c   1.000
_cell.angle_alpha   90.00
_cell.angle_beta   90.00
_cell.angle_gamma   90.00
#
_symmetry.space_group_name_H-M   'P 1'
#
loop_
_entity.id
_entity.type
_entity.pdbx_description
1 polymer ?
#
loop_
_entity_poly.entity_id
_entity_poly.type
_entity_poly.pdbx_seq_one_letter_code
_entity_poly.pdbx_strand_id
1 'polypeptide(L)'
;MNKEIVSFSFGEVLNEESALIHIEKARTDIAGAYQIINQQLLLNEFSHLTYANREEDLGLEGLRRSKMSYNPVFLIDKYEAVARN
;
A
#
# COMPACT_ATOMS: atom_id res chain seq x y z
N MET A 1 -6.41 22.89 17.67
CA MET A 1 -5.90 21.69 16.97
C MET A 1 -4.53 22.03 16.40
N ASN A 2 -3.48 21.27 16.74
CA ASN A 2 -2.15 21.47 16.18
C ASN A 2 -2.19 21.13 14.67
N LYS A 3 -1.62 22.00 13.83
CA LYS A 3 -1.65 21.92 12.34
C LYS A 3 -0.51 21.05 11.77
N GLU A 4 -0.08 20.04 12.51
CA GLU A 4 1.02 19.18 12.08
C GLU A 4 0.50 18.04 11.20
N ILE A 5 1.23 17.76 10.11
CA ILE A 5 0.94 16.61 9.25
C ILE A 5 1.36 15.35 9.99
N VAL A 6 0.40 14.43 10.17
CA VAL A 6 0.61 13.16 10.88
C VAL A 6 0.92 12.02 9.91
N SER A 7 0.38 12.07 8.70
CA SER A 7 0.48 11.01 7.70
C SER A 7 0.21 11.54 6.30
N PHE A 8 0.79 10.89 5.30
CA PHE A 8 0.45 11.09 3.91
C PHE A 8 0.61 9.78 3.13
N SER A 9 -0.13 9.67 2.04
CA SER A 9 -0.01 8.58 1.10
C SER A 9 -0.45 9.05 -0.28
N PHE A 10 0.12 8.43 -1.32
CA PHE A 10 -0.31 8.66 -2.70
C PHE A 10 0.02 7.43 -3.55
N GLY A 11 -0.63 7.37 -4.71
CA GLY A 11 -0.54 6.28 -5.66
C GLY A 11 -1.02 6.72 -7.03
N GLU A 12 -1.24 5.76 -7.91
CA GLU A 12 -1.78 5.98 -9.24
C GLU A 12 -2.79 4.90 -9.62
N VAL A 13 -3.58 5.18 -10.66
CA VAL A 13 -4.39 4.16 -11.33
C VAL A 13 -3.46 3.34 -12.21
N LEU A 14 -3.30 2.05 -11.91
CA LEU A 14 -2.43 1.15 -12.65
C LEU A 14 -3.12 0.62 -13.92
N ASN A 15 -4.40 0.30 -13.80
CA ASN A 15 -5.26 -0.17 -14.89
C ASN A 15 -6.74 0.05 -14.54
N GLU A 16 -7.65 -0.43 -15.39
CA GLU A 16 -9.11 -0.26 -15.23
C GLU A 16 -9.67 -0.76 -13.90
N GLU A 17 -8.97 -1.66 -13.20
CA GLU A 17 -9.48 -2.31 -11.98
C GLU A 17 -8.59 -2.09 -10.74
N SER A 18 -7.38 -1.54 -10.90
CA SER A 18 -6.35 -1.57 -9.84
C SER A 18 -5.68 -0.22 -9.61
N ALA A 19 -5.53 0.15 -8.35
CA ALA A 19 -4.61 1.21 -7.91
C ALA A 19 -3.24 0.62 -7.55
N LEU A 20 -2.17 1.40 -7.70
CA LEU A 20 -0.85 1.13 -7.16
C LEU A 20 -0.50 2.20 -6.11
N ILE A 21 -0.27 1.76 -4.87
CA ILE A 21 0.06 2.66 -3.75
C ILE A 21 1.58 2.73 -3.61
N HIS A 22 2.16 3.84 -4.03
CA HIS A 22 3.62 4.06 -4.07
C HIS A 22 4.22 4.38 -2.71
N ILE A 23 3.57 5.27 -1.95
CA ILE A 23 4.09 5.71 -0.65
C ILE A 23 3.00 5.72 0.41
N GLU A 24 3.36 5.21 1.59
CA GLU A 24 2.59 5.32 2.81
C GLU A 24 3.54 5.71 3.95
N LYS A 25 3.35 6.89 4.52
CA LYS A 25 4.17 7.36 5.66
C LYS A 25 3.27 7.98 6.72
N ALA A 26 3.53 7.60 7.96
CA ALA A 26 2.82 8.13 9.10
C ALA A 26 3.74 8.17 10.32
N ARG A 27 3.39 9.02 11.26
CA ARG A 27 4.01 9.09 12.59
C ARG A 27 3.78 7.78 13.36
N THR A 28 4.86 7.18 13.82
CA THR A 28 4.83 5.87 14.52
C THR A 28 4.37 5.98 15.96
N ASP A 29 4.41 7.17 16.56
CA ASP A 29 3.92 7.45 17.91
C ASP A 29 2.38 7.59 17.98
N ILE A 30 1.70 7.60 16.83
CA ILE A 30 0.25 7.72 16.74
C ILE A 30 -0.33 6.37 16.28
N ALA A 31 -0.94 5.66 17.22
CA ALA A 31 -1.62 4.40 16.94
C ALA A 31 -2.74 4.61 15.90
N GLY A 32 -2.77 3.77 14.87
CA GLY A 32 -3.79 3.85 13.81
C GLY A 32 -3.44 4.79 12.66
N ALA A 33 -2.36 5.59 12.73
CA ALA A 33 -2.05 6.60 11.71
C ALA A 33 -1.80 5.99 10.32
N TYR A 34 -1.12 4.83 10.25
CA TYR A 34 -0.94 4.09 9.00
C TYR A 34 -2.25 3.51 8.48
N GLN A 35 -3.10 3.00 9.38
CA GLN A 35 -4.36 2.38 9.00
C GLN A 35 -5.33 3.41 8.43
N ILE A 36 -5.44 4.57 9.08
CA ILE A 36 -6.38 5.61 8.65
C ILE A 36 -5.93 6.25 7.33
N ILE A 37 -4.63 6.55 7.15
CA ILE A 37 -4.19 7.18 5.89
C ILE A 37 -4.37 6.25 4.69
N ASN A 38 -4.13 4.95 4.87
CA ASN A 38 -4.38 3.97 3.82
C ASN A 38 -5.88 3.91 3.47
N GLN A 39 -6.74 3.79 4.48
CA GLN A 39 -8.18 3.73 4.27
C GLN A 39 -8.69 5.00 3.57
N GLN A 40 -8.27 6.17 4.04
CA GLN A 40 -8.74 7.45 3.50
C GLN A 40 -8.28 7.65 2.05
N LEU A 41 -7.05 7.27 1.70
CA LEU A 41 -6.62 7.32 0.29
C LEU A 41 -7.50 6.42 -0.58
N LEU A 42 -7.72 5.17 -0.17
CA LEU A 42 -8.51 4.22 -0.97
C LEU A 42 -9.98 4.65 -1.10
N LEU A 43 -10.59 5.19 -0.05
CA LEU A 43 -11.99 5.63 -0.08
C LEU A 43 -12.20 6.88 -0.95
N ASN A 44 -11.25 7.82 -0.93
CA ASN A 44 -11.45 9.12 -1.58
C ASN A 44 -10.91 9.15 -3.02
N GLU A 45 -9.75 8.53 -3.27
CA GLU A 45 -9.10 8.61 -4.58
C GLU A 45 -9.33 7.37 -5.44
N PHE A 46 -9.52 6.19 -4.84
CA PHE A 46 -9.51 4.90 -5.55
C PHE A 46 -10.75 4.03 -5.30
N SER A 47 -11.85 4.59 -4.78
CA SER A 47 -13.05 3.83 -4.42
C SER A 47 -13.81 3.22 -5.61
N HIS A 48 -13.48 3.65 -6.82
CA HIS A 48 -14.01 3.12 -8.07
C HIS A 48 -13.22 1.91 -8.60
N LEU A 49 -12.11 1.53 -7.95
CA LEU A 49 -11.26 0.41 -8.34
C LEU A 49 -11.49 -0.78 -7.41
N THR A 50 -11.30 -1.99 -7.94
CA THR A 50 -11.57 -3.24 -7.21
C THR A 50 -10.37 -3.66 -6.37
N TYR A 51 -9.15 -3.39 -6.86
CA TYR A 51 -7.91 -3.84 -6.25
C TYR A 51 -6.99 -2.67 -5.88
N ALA A 52 -6.24 -2.86 -4.80
CA ALA A 52 -5.16 -1.97 -4.41
C ALA A 52 -3.86 -2.79 -4.27
N ASN A 53 -2.93 -2.58 -5.19
CA ASN A 53 -1.58 -3.11 -5.09
C ASN A 53 -0.76 -2.23 -4.14
N ARG A 54 -0.29 -2.81 -3.04
CA ARG A 54 0.50 -2.12 -2.01
C ARG A 54 1.97 -2.51 -2.02
N GLU A 55 2.48 -2.99 -3.15
CA GLU A 55 3.88 -3.36 -3.40
C GLU A 55 4.43 -4.51 -2.52
N GLU A 56 5.74 -4.71 -2.52
CA GLU A 56 6.46 -5.80 -1.85
C GLU A 56 6.93 -5.46 -0.43
N ASP A 57 7.20 -6.49 0.38
CA ASP A 57 7.70 -6.34 1.76
C ASP A 57 9.23 -6.28 1.87
N LEU A 58 9.95 -6.36 0.75
CA LEU A 58 11.42 -6.32 0.68
C LEU A 58 12.11 -7.39 1.56
N GLY A 59 11.41 -8.46 1.93
CA GLY A 59 11.91 -9.49 2.84
C GLY A 59 11.91 -9.07 4.32
N LEU A 60 11.33 -7.92 4.67
CA LEU A 60 11.28 -7.43 6.05
C LEU A 60 10.06 -8.03 6.78
N GLU A 61 10.30 -8.86 7.80
CA GLU A 61 9.24 -9.59 8.52
C GLU A 61 8.16 -8.65 9.11
N GLY A 62 8.57 -7.52 9.68
CA GLY A 62 7.62 -6.52 10.20
C GLY A 62 6.71 -5.94 9.11
N LEU A 63 7.28 -5.69 7.93
CA LEU A 63 6.54 -5.16 6.78
C LEU A 63 5.62 -6.24 6.18
N ARG A 64 6.12 -7.47 6.04
CA ARG A 64 5.33 -8.65 5.66
C ARG A 64 4.11 -8.81 6.55
N ARG A 65 4.30 -8.79 7.87
CA ARG A 65 3.20 -8.88 8.85
C ARG A 65 2.19 -7.75 8.69
N SER A 66 2.66 -6.52 8.49
CA SER A 66 1.79 -5.34 8.26
C SER A 66 0.98 -5.45 6.98
N LYS A 67 1.53 -6.01 5.89
CA LYS A 67 0.78 -6.19 4.64
C LYS A 67 -0.21 -7.35 4.75
N MET A 68 0.20 -8.45 5.37
CA MET A 68 -0.67 -9.61 5.59
C MET A 68 -1.86 -9.31 6.51
N SER A 69 -1.75 -8.36 7.45
CA SER A 69 -2.87 -7.99 8.33
C SER A 69 -4.05 -7.34 7.61
N TYR A 70 -3.87 -6.92 6.34
CA TYR A 70 -4.96 -6.45 5.47
C TYR A 70 -5.66 -7.59 4.72
N ASN A 71 -5.32 -8.85 4.97
CA ASN A 71 -5.88 -10.04 4.31
C ASN A 71 -5.83 -9.93 2.79
N PRO A 72 -4.63 -9.88 2.18
CA PRO A 72 -4.50 -9.70 0.74
C PRO A 72 -5.18 -10.86 0.00
N VAL A 73 -5.99 -10.51 -1.00
CA VAL A 73 -6.63 -11.48 -1.90
C VAL A 73 -5.62 -12.22 -2.78
N PHE A 74 -4.48 -11.58 -3.07
CA PHE A 74 -3.41 -12.14 -3.89
C PHE A 74 -2.03 -11.81 -3.30
N LEU A 75 -1.09 -12.73 -3.48
CA LEU A 75 0.35 -12.47 -3.39
C LEU A 75 0.94 -12.74 -4.78
N ILE A 76 1.49 -11.72 -5.42
CA ILE A 76 1.97 -11.79 -6.81
C ILE A 76 3.45 -12.17 -6.79
N ASP A 77 3.79 -13.31 -7.37
CA ASP A 77 5.17 -13.68 -7.62
C ASP A 77 5.71 -12.92 -8.83
N LYS A 78 6.87 -12.28 -8.65
CA LYS A 78 7.61 -11.60 -9.73
C LYS A 78 8.77 -12.50 -10.15
N TYR A 79 8.98 -12.64 -11.46
CA TYR A 79 10.01 -13.50 -12.03
C TYR A 79 10.93 -12.70 -12.93
N GLU A 80 12.21 -13.06 -12.95
CA GLU A 80 13.18 -12.58 -13.93
C GLU A 80 13.32 -13.61 -15.05
N ALA A 81 13.08 -13.19 -16.30
CA ALA A 81 13.26 -14.04 -17.48
C ALA A 81 14.62 -13.75 -18.11
N VAL A 82 15.47 -14.78 -18.20
CA VAL A 82 16.83 -14.68 -18.73
C VAL A 82 16.95 -15.56 -19.98
N ALA A 83 17.45 -15.00 -21.08
CA ALA A 83 17.73 -15.77 -22.28
C ALA A 83 18.77 -16.87 -21.99
N ARG A 84 18.54 -18.09 -22.49
CA ARG A 84 19.57 -19.14 -22.46
C ARG A 84 20.55 -18.87 -23.60
N ASN A 85 21.82 -18.71 -23.25
CA ASN A 85 22.93 -18.71 -24.19
C ASN A 85 23.16 -20.12 -24.76
#